data_AF-A0A2G5PD91-F1
#
_entry.id   AF-A0A2G5PD91-F1
#
_cell.length_a   1.000
_cell.length_b   1.000
_cell.length_c   1.000
_cell.angle_alpha   90.00
_cell.angle_beta   90.00
_cell.angle_gamma   90.00
#
_symmetry.space_group_name_H-M   'P 1'
#
loop_
_entity.id
_entity.type
_entity.pdbx_description
1 polymer ?
#
loop_
_entity_poly.entity_id
_entity_poly.type
_entity_poly.pdbx_seq_one_letter_code
_entity_poly.pdbx_strand_id
1 'polypeptide(L)'
;MEFGRAPCGRPYSVREITVGFPPGFVVDADAVPRCAATNPQLCLRGPRPWAASLIGTATATVDFGWPRSEGFGGPYHQFLLGDGELIGYEINQLGAPGPAGFTVFPLIFRAPLDSSGFTVHVPEAPSFRRPDGMQALTSIDLFFTASGVFRTPQNPPDSGGWRFTLTFDYYIGARRAVVVDVPIAGAEQ
;
A
#
# COMPACT_ATOMS: atom_id res chain seq x y z
N MET A 1 -8.16 9.15 2.95
CA MET A 1 -7.54 10.18 2.07
C MET A 1 -8.34 10.25 0.77
N GLU A 2 -8.62 11.44 0.22
CA GLU A 2 -9.31 11.57 -1.08
C GLU A 2 -8.32 11.82 -2.24
N PHE A 3 -8.39 10.97 -3.27
CA PHE A 3 -7.59 11.09 -4.49
C PHE A 3 -8.03 12.28 -5.36
N GLY A 4 -7.11 12.82 -6.17
CA GLY A 4 -7.43 13.90 -7.10
C GLY A 4 -8.45 13.43 -8.16
N ARG A 5 -9.53 14.20 -8.36
CA ARG A 5 -10.63 13.85 -9.27
C ARG A 5 -10.56 14.64 -10.58
N ALA A 6 -10.96 13.98 -11.67
CA ALA A 6 -11.22 14.60 -12.97
C ALA A 6 -12.58 15.33 -12.98
N PRO A 7 -12.88 16.17 -13.99
CA PRO A 7 -14.19 16.84 -14.11
C PRO A 7 -15.40 15.90 -14.13
N CYS A 8 -15.20 14.65 -14.55
CA CYS A 8 -16.23 13.61 -14.52
C CYS A 8 -16.49 13.02 -13.12
N GLY A 9 -15.83 13.53 -12.08
CA GLY A 9 -15.95 13.09 -10.69
C GLY A 9 -15.12 11.85 -10.33
N ARG A 10 -14.57 11.14 -11.31
CA ARG A 10 -13.73 9.95 -11.10
C ARG A 10 -12.29 10.33 -10.74
N PRO A 11 -11.63 9.62 -9.81
CA PRO A 11 -10.21 9.82 -9.56
C PRO A 11 -9.36 9.52 -10.81
N TYR A 12 -8.20 10.16 -10.91
CA TYR A 12 -7.18 9.73 -11.86
C TYR A 12 -6.53 8.44 -11.39
N SER A 13 -6.15 7.59 -12.33
CA SER A 13 -5.51 6.31 -12.04
C SER A 13 -4.07 6.52 -11.60
N VAL A 14 -3.72 5.91 -10.47
CA VAL A 14 -2.39 6.01 -9.87
C VAL A 14 -1.47 5.01 -10.55
N ARG A 15 -0.28 5.48 -10.92
CA ARG A 15 0.81 4.68 -11.50
C ARG A 15 1.79 4.24 -10.42
N GLU A 16 2.16 5.14 -9.52
CA GLU A 16 3.10 4.87 -8.43
C GLU A 16 2.62 5.50 -7.13
N ILE A 17 2.88 4.79 -6.02
CA ILE A 17 2.69 5.28 -4.66
C ILE A 17 4.04 5.23 -3.97
N THR A 18 4.58 6.38 -3.60
CA THR A 18 5.80 6.49 -2.80
C THR A 18 5.45 6.88 -1.38
N VAL A 19 5.92 6.11 -0.41
CA VAL A 19 5.83 6.44 1.02
C VAL A 19 7.19 6.89 1.48
N GLY A 20 7.32 8.17 1.82
CA GLY A 20 8.51 8.76 2.43
C GLY A 20 8.38 8.78 3.95
N PHE A 21 9.38 8.22 4.63
CA PHE A 21 9.47 8.18 6.08
C PHE A 21 10.04 9.50 6.65
N PRO A 22 9.68 9.86 7.90
CA PRO A 22 10.25 11.04 8.54
C PRO A 22 11.77 10.88 8.75
N PRO A 23 12.54 11.98 8.82
CA PRO A 23 13.97 11.90 9.11
C PRO A 23 14.27 11.15 10.40
N GLY A 24 15.28 10.27 10.37
CA GLY A 24 15.69 9.45 11.51
C GLY A 24 14.84 8.20 11.74
N PHE A 25 13.86 7.93 10.88
CA PHE A 25 13.09 6.69 10.92
C PHE A 25 14.00 5.50 10.59
N VAL A 26 13.79 4.39 11.30
CA VAL A 26 14.63 3.19 11.18
C VAL A 26 13.78 2.03 10.72
N VAL A 27 14.25 1.34 9.69
CA VAL A 27 13.77 0.01 9.30
C VAL A 27 14.72 -1.03 9.89
N ASP A 28 14.30 -1.67 10.98
CA ASP A 28 15.03 -2.78 11.59
C ASP A 28 14.68 -4.09 10.85
N ALA A 29 15.54 -4.46 9.91
CA ALA A 29 15.36 -5.64 9.08
C ALA A 29 15.57 -6.98 9.81
N ASP A 30 15.97 -6.93 11.09
CA ASP A 30 16.21 -8.10 11.94
C ASP A 30 15.09 -8.28 12.99
N ALA A 31 14.13 -7.35 13.08
CA ALA A 31 13.02 -7.44 14.02
C ALA A 31 12.06 -8.60 13.72
N VAL A 32 12.02 -9.10 12.48
CA VAL A 32 11.28 -10.30 12.08
C VAL A 32 12.11 -11.13 11.09
N PRO A 33 11.82 -12.45 10.93
CA PRO A 33 12.44 -13.25 9.89
C PRO A 33 12.17 -12.68 8.50
N ARG A 34 13.18 -12.68 7.62
CA ARG A 34 13.03 -12.21 6.23
C ARG A 34 12.38 -13.28 5.37
N CYS A 35 11.52 -12.84 4.45
CA CYS A 35 10.88 -13.68 3.44
C CYS A 35 11.84 -13.88 2.27
N ALA A 36 12.39 -15.09 2.16
CA ALA A 36 13.24 -15.50 1.03
C ALA A 36 12.44 -16.08 -0.15
N ALA A 37 11.12 -15.89 -0.18
CA ALA A 37 10.26 -16.46 -1.22
C ALA A 37 10.55 -15.83 -2.59
N THR A 38 10.58 -16.64 -3.64
CA THR A 38 10.54 -16.18 -5.04
C THR A 38 9.10 -15.93 -5.49
N ASN A 39 8.91 -15.19 -6.59
CA ASN A 39 7.56 -14.96 -7.13
C ASN A 39 6.82 -16.26 -7.47
N PRO A 40 7.43 -17.27 -8.12
CA PRO A 40 6.76 -18.55 -8.36
C PRO A 40 6.33 -19.26 -7.07
N GLN A 41 7.15 -19.20 -6.01
CA GLN A 41 6.81 -19.78 -4.72
C GLN A 41 5.61 -19.08 -4.08
N LEU A 42 5.55 -17.75 -4.14
CA LEU A 42 4.42 -16.96 -3.67
C LEU A 42 3.15 -17.24 -4.50
N CYS A 43 3.24 -17.31 -5.82
CA CYS A 43 2.10 -17.68 -6.67
C CYS A 43 1.53 -19.06 -6.33
N LEU A 44 2.39 -20.05 -6.07
CA LEU A 44 1.98 -21.44 -5.88
C LEU A 44 1.54 -21.76 -4.44
N ARG A 45 2.18 -21.14 -3.44
CA ARG A 45 1.98 -21.49 -2.02
C ARG A 45 1.31 -20.38 -1.22
N GLY A 46 1.15 -19.20 -1.80
CA GLY A 46 0.76 -18.00 -1.10
C GLY A 46 1.79 -17.57 -0.04
N PRO A 47 1.49 -16.55 0.77
CA PRO A 47 2.41 -16.00 1.76
C PRO A 47 2.46 -16.81 3.07
N ARG A 48 1.56 -17.79 3.25
CA ARG A 48 1.40 -18.55 4.52
C ARG A 48 2.72 -19.16 5.06
N PRO A 49 3.61 -19.76 4.25
CA PRO A 49 4.88 -20.28 4.76
C PRO A 49 5.81 -19.22 5.34
N TRP A 50 5.62 -17.95 4.97
CA TRP A 50 6.41 -16.80 5.41
C TRP A 50 5.60 -15.86 6.31
N ALA A 51 4.58 -16.38 7.01
CA ALA A 51 3.71 -15.57 7.87
C ALA A 51 4.47 -14.83 8.98
N ALA A 52 5.61 -15.38 9.45
CA ALA A 52 6.47 -14.70 10.43
C ALA A 52 7.12 -13.43 9.88
N SER A 53 7.21 -13.27 8.56
CA SER A 53 7.73 -12.08 7.88
C SER A 53 6.66 -11.01 7.63
N LEU A 54 5.40 -11.25 8.03
CA LEU A 54 4.29 -10.34 7.77
C LEU A 54 4.39 -9.09 8.66
N ILE A 55 4.57 -7.93 8.01
CA ILE A 55 4.76 -6.64 8.67
C ILE A 55 3.61 -5.67 8.48
N GLY A 56 2.63 -6.02 7.63
CA GLY A 56 1.46 -5.19 7.42
C GLY A 56 0.47 -5.78 6.44
N THR A 57 -0.65 -5.08 6.28
CA THR A 57 -1.71 -5.40 5.34
C THR A 57 -2.33 -4.12 4.80
N ALA A 58 -2.91 -4.17 3.61
CA ALA A 58 -3.78 -3.08 3.14
C ALA A 58 -5.03 -3.61 2.45
N THR A 59 -6.10 -2.83 2.48
CA THR A 59 -7.25 -2.99 1.58
C THR A 59 -7.34 -1.75 0.71
N ALA A 60 -7.71 -1.90 -0.55
CA ALA A 60 -8.03 -0.76 -1.38
C ALA A 60 -9.42 -0.90 -2.01
N THR A 61 -10.05 0.25 -2.23
CA THR A 61 -11.29 0.35 -3.01
C THR A 61 -10.95 0.90 -4.39
N VAL A 62 -11.52 0.28 -5.43
CA VAL A 62 -11.22 0.58 -6.83
C VAL A 62 -12.53 0.92 -7.57
N ASP A 63 -12.51 2.02 -8.32
CA ASP A 63 -13.53 2.34 -9.32
C ASP A 63 -13.13 1.65 -10.64
N PHE A 64 -13.87 0.60 -11.01
CA PHE A 64 -13.65 -0.18 -12.24
C PHE A 64 -14.19 0.51 -13.51
N GLY A 65 -14.89 1.63 -13.38
CA GLY A 65 -15.42 2.41 -14.49
C GLY A 65 -16.91 2.20 -14.79
N TRP A 66 -17.68 1.63 -13.87
CA TRP A 66 -19.15 1.64 -13.95
C TRP A 66 -19.77 2.02 -12.60
N PRO A 67 -21.03 2.50 -12.57
CA PRO A 67 -21.66 2.94 -11.32
C PRO A 67 -21.66 1.87 -10.25
N ARG A 68 -21.25 2.22 -9.02
CA ARG A 68 -21.19 1.33 -7.84
C ARG A 68 -20.24 0.14 -7.98
N SER A 69 -19.31 0.22 -8.93
CA SER A 69 -18.31 -0.83 -9.14
C SER A 69 -17.40 -1.05 -7.94
N GLU A 70 -17.28 -0.06 -7.05
CA GLU A 70 -16.50 -0.13 -5.81
C GLU A 70 -17.00 -1.25 -4.87
N GLY A 71 -18.27 -1.65 -4.99
CA GLY A 71 -18.86 -2.74 -4.23
C GLY A 71 -18.62 -4.14 -4.80
N PHE A 72 -17.99 -4.26 -5.97
CA PHE A 72 -17.68 -5.57 -6.56
C PHE A 72 -16.46 -6.24 -5.96
N GLY A 73 -15.64 -5.50 -5.22
CA GLY A 73 -14.44 -5.98 -4.55
C GLY A 73 -13.26 -5.06 -4.77
N GLY A 74 -12.10 -5.50 -4.30
CA GLY A 74 -10.88 -4.71 -4.31
C GLY A 74 -9.69 -5.55 -3.86
N PRO A 75 -8.46 -5.04 -4.04
CA PRO A 75 -7.28 -5.78 -3.66
C PRO A 75 -7.09 -5.77 -2.14
N TYR A 76 -6.80 -6.95 -1.58
CA TYR A 76 -6.26 -7.12 -0.25
C TYR A 76 -4.77 -7.45 -0.34
N HIS A 77 -3.96 -6.75 0.42
CA HIS A 77 -2.52 -6.83 0.39
C HIS A 77 -1.98 -7.39 1.69
N GLN A 78 -1.01 -8.28 1.58
CA GLN A 78 -0.15 -8.70 2.68
C GLN A 78 1.28 -8.27 2.38
N PHE A 79 1.89 -7.52 3.29
CA PHE A 79 3.25 -7.01 3.14
C PHE A 79 4.21 -7.86 3.99
N LEU A 80 5.15 -8.51 3.32
CA LEU A 80 6.21 -9.30 3.91
C LEU A 80 7.52 -8.50 3.85
N LEU A 81 8.33 -8.60 4.91
CA LEU A 81 9.70 -8.09 4.90
C LEU A 81 10.59 -9.07 4.13
N GLY A 82 11.16 -8.63 3.00
CA GLY A 82 12.20 -9.35 2.27
C GLY A 82 13.61 -8.91 2.68
N ASP A 83 14.60 -9.23 1.85
CA ASP A 83 15.97 -8.77 2.05
C ASP A 83 16.19 -7.41 1.34
N GLY A 84 16.12 -6.32 2.11
CA GLY A 84 16.21 -4.95 1.57
C GLY A 84 14.98 -4.52 0.75
N GLU A 85 13.86 -5.24 0.88
CA GLU A 85 12.65 -4.99 0.10
C GLU A 85 11.37 -5.23 0.91
N LEU A 86 10.32 -4.52 0.50
CA LEU A 86 8.94 -4.80 0.82
C LEU A 86 8.36 -5.69 -0.28
N ILE A 87 7.94 -6.91 0.07
CA ILE A 87 7.23 -7.80 -0.84
C ILE A 87 5.76 -7.69 -0.51
N GLY A 88 4.94 -7.26 -1.45
CA GLY A 88 3.50 -7.34 -1.26
C GLY A 88 2.85 -8.39 -2.14
N TYR A 89 1.97 -9.14 -1.49
CA TYR A 89 1.15 -10.16 -2.07
C TYR A 89 -0.27 -9.63 -2.16
N GLU A 90 -0.69 -9.27 -3.37
CA GLU A 90 -2.04 -8.82 -3.67
C GLU A 90 -2.95 -10.03 -3.87
N ILE A 91 -4.10 -9.99 -3.23
CA ILE A 91 -5.21 -10.88 -3.42
C ILE A 91 -6.31 -10.04 -4.06
N ASN A 92 -6.54 -10.22 -5.36
CA ASN A 92 -7.65 -9.57 -6.07
C ASN A 92 -8.96 -10.23 -5.67
N GLN A 93 -9.79 -9.49 -4.93
CA GLN A 93 -11.03 -10.04 -4.39
C GLN A 93 -12.22 -9.64 -5.21
N LEU A 94 -13.05 -10.63 -5.55
CA LEU A 94 -14.45 -10.41 -5.90
C LEU A 94 -15.31 -10.57 -4.65
N GLY A 95 -16.26 -9.65 -4.45
CA GLY A 95 -17.15 -9.61 -3.28
C GLY A 95 -16.62 -8.71 -2.16
N ALA A 96 -16.81 -9.12 -0.91
CA ALA A 96 -16.41 -8.32 0.26
C ALA A 96 -14.87 -8.22 0.37
N PRO A 97 -14.30 -7.00 0.47
CA PRO A 97 -12.88 -6.81 0.76
C PRO A 97 -12.50 -7.38 2.13
N GLY A 98 -11.34 -8.04 2.22
CA GLY A 98 -10.81 -8.67 3.43
C GLY A 98 -10.52 -10.17 3.28
N PRO A 99 -9.86 -10.83 4.24
CA PRO A 99 -9.25 -12.15 4.07
C PRO A 99 -10.20 -13.30 3.67
N ALA A 100 -11.52 -13.08 3.68
CA ALA A 100 -12.55 -14.03 3.26
C ALA A 100 -12.99 -13.90 1.78
N GLY A 101 -12.50 -12.90 1.04
CA GLY A 101 -12.87 -12.67 -0.37
C GLY A 101 -12.31 -13.72 -1.35
N PHE A 102 -12.98 -13.92 -2.48
CA PHE A 102 -12.54 -14.88 -3.51
C PHE A 102 -11.35 -14.32 -4.30
N THR A 103 -10.21 -15.01 -4.24
CA THR A 103 -9.00 -14.64 -4.98
C THR A 103 -9.11 -15.04 -6.44
N VAL A 104 -9.13 -14.08 -7.36
CA VAL A 104 -9.12 -14.38 -8.80
C VAL A 104 -7.71 -14.73 -9.28
N PHE A 105 -6.74 -13.88 -8.97
CA PHE A 105 -5.34 -14.11 -9.28
C PHE A 105 -4.46 -13.28 -8.33
N PRO A 106 -3.38 -13.84 -7.77
CA PRO A 106 -2.48 -13.05 -6.95
C PRO A 106 -1.55 -12.21 -7.83
N LEU A 107 -1.30 -10.96 -7.43
CA LEU A 107 -0.20 -10.16 -7.97
C LEU A 107 0.88 -10.05 -6.90
N ILE A 108 2.14 -10.04 -7.34
CA ILE A 108 3.29 -9.93 -6.45
C ILE A 108 4.08 -8.72 -6.89
N PHE A 109 4.28 -7.81 -5.96
CA PHE A 109 5.11 -6.63 -6.16
C PHE A 109 6.25 -6.63 -5.15
N ARG A 110 7.36 -6.06 -5.59
CA ARG A 110 8.58 -5.91 -4.81
C ARG A 110 8.99 -4.47 -4.93
N ALA A 111 9.28 -3.86 -3.80
CA ALA A 111 9.74 -2.48 -3.71
C ALA A 111 11.00 -2.46 -2.84
N PRO A 112 12.10 -1.82 -3.25
CA PRO A 112 13.19 -1.53 -2.33
C PRO A 112 12.65 -0.83 -1.07
N LEU A 113 13.16 -1.23 0.08
CA LEU A 113 12.75 -0.70 1.37
C LEU A 113 13.99 -0.29 2.17
N ASP A 114 14.01 0.97 2.58
CA ASP A 114 15.04 1.50 3.48
C ASP A 114 14.45 2.54 4.44
N SER A 115 15.32 3.18 5.22
CA SER A 115 14.95 4.24 6.17
C SER A 115 14.37 5.51 5.54
N SER A 116 14.47 5.69 4.21
CA SER A 116 13.86 6.81 3.50
C SER A 116 12.43 6.51 3.06
N GLY A 117 12.08 5.24 2.84
CA GLY A 117 10.77 4.86 2.38
C GLY A 117 10.73 3.65 1.45
N PHE A 118 9.67 3.59 0.65
CA PHE A 118 9.50 2.64 -0.45
C PHE A 118 8.56 3.19 -1.53
N THR A 119 8.67 2.65 -2.74
CA THR A 119 7.78 2.97 -3.87
C THR A 119 7.14 1.72 -4.43
N VAL A 120 5.81 1.69 -4.47
CA VAL A 120 5.03 0.61 -5.09
C VAL A 120 4.53 1.07 -6.45
N HIS A 121 4.77 0.24 -7.47
CA HIS A 121 4.17 0.40 -8.79
C HIS A 121 2.78 -0.25 -8.80
N VAL A 122 1.76 0.52 -9.18
CA VAL A 122 0.40 0.03 -9.29
C VAL A 122 0.18 -0.48 -10.71
N PRO A 123 -0.09 -1.79 -10.89
CA PRO A 123 -0.23 -2.37 -12.22
C PRO A 123 -1.38 -1.74 -13.00
N GLU A 124 -1.18 -1.64 -14.30
CA GLU A 124 -2.17 -1.15 -15.25
C GLU A 124 -3.37 -2.09 -15.31
N ALA A 125 -4.55 -1.60 -14.95
CA ALA A 125 -5.80 -2.31 -15.18
C ALA A 125 -6.74 -1.44 -16.06
N PRO A 126 -7.13 -1.89 -17.25
CA PRO A 126 -7.94 -1.09 -18.15
C PRO A 126 -9.38 -0.90 -17.63
N SER A 127 -9.98 0.22 -18.04
CA SER A 127 -11.35 0.60 -17.76
C SER A 127 -11.96 1.29 -18.98
N PHE A 128 -13.25 1.08 -19.25
CA PHE A 128 -13.94 1.73 -20.37
C PHE A 128 -14.34 3.19 -20.08
N ARG A 129 -13.96 3.74 -18.93
CA ARG A 129 -14.39 5.07 -18.49
C ARG A 129 -13.24 6.08 -18.50
N ARG A 130 -13.57 7.30 -18.94
CA ARG A 130 -12.73 8.50 -18.76
C ARG A 130 -12.36 8.68 -17.27
N PRO A 131 -11.25 9.35 -16.91
CA PRO A 131 -10.43 10.24 -17.74
C PRO A 131 -9.33 9.56 -18.56
N ASP A 132 -8.77 8.45 -18.09
CA ASP A 132 -7.54 7.85 -18.60
C ASP A 132 -7.74 6.43 -19.15
N GLY A 133 -8.95 5.88 -19.05
CA GLY A 133 -9.24 4.52 -19.51
C GLY A 133 -8.63 3.45 -18.61
N MET A 134 -8.28 3.78 -17.36
CA MET A 134 -7.66 2.89 -16.39
C MET A 134 -8.52 2.81 -15.12
N GLN A 135 -8.41 1.73 -14.34
CA GLN A 135 -9.05 1.59 -13.03
C GLN A 135 -8.44 2.57 -12.03
N ALA A 136 -9.28 3.17 -11.19
CA ALA A 136 -8.85 4.26 -10.33
C ALA A 136 -9.02 3.89 -8.86
N LEU A 137 -7.96 4.09 -8.06
CA LEU A 137 -8.02 3.94 -6.60
C LEU A 137 -8.88 5.05 -5.99
N THR A 138 -9.82 4.66 -5.12
CA THR A 138 -10.70 5.61 -4.41
C THR A 138 -10.36 5.71 -2.93
N SER A 139 -9.90 4.61 -2.31
CA SER A 139 -9.38 4.59 -0.95
C SER A 139 -8.32 3.51 -0.80
N ILE A 140 -7.41 3.71 0.15
CA ILE A 140 -6.46 2.70 0.64
C ILE A 140 -6.47 2.79 2.16
N ASP A 141 -6.67 1.66 2.79
CA ASP A 141 -6.54 1.49 4.24
C ASP A 141 -5.32 0.59 4.47
N LEU A 142 -4.24 1.20 4.96
CA LEU A 142 -2.95 0.55 5.18
C LEU A 142 -2.70 0.42 6.68
N PHE A 143 -2.29 -0.77 7.09
CA PHE A 143 -1.96 -1.09 8.48
C PHE A 143 -0.61 -1.80 8.54
N PHE A 144 0.29 -1.29 9.37
CA PHE A 144 1.54 -1.97 9.71
C PHE A 144 1.44 -2.54 11.13
N THR A 145 1.89 -3.78 11.30
CA THR A 145 1.90 -4.45 12.60
C THR A 145 2.97 -3.85 13.49
N ALA A 146 2.75 -3.88 14.81
CA ALA A 146 3.76 -3.51 15.82
C ALA A 146 4.85 -4.60 15.96
N SER A 147 5.47 -4.97 14.83
CA SER A 147 6.50 -6.00 14.71
C SER A 147 7.89 -5.53 15.14
N GLY A 148 8.07 -4.22 15.35
CA GLY A 148 9.36 -3.61 15.67
C GLY A 148 10.25 -3.33 14.44
N VAL A 149 9.80 -3.67 13.23
CA VAL A 149 10.48 -3.38 11.96
C VAL A 149 10.50 -1.88 11.69
N PHE A 150 9.36 -1.22 11.84
CA PHE A 150 9.24 0.22 11.64
C PHE A 150 9.39 0.94 12.97
N ARG A 151 10.48 1.71 13.11
CA ARG A 151 10.79 2.44 14.34
C ARG A 151 10.83 3.93 14.08
N THR A 152 9.98 4.65 14.81
CA THR A 152 10.02 6.10 14.84
C THR A 152 11.31 6.58 15.51
N PRO A 153 11.82 7.77 15.15
CA PRO A 153 12.97 8.36 15.83
C PRO A 153 12.76 8.46 17.36
N GLN A 154 13.85 8.39 18.13
CA GLN A 154 13.77 8.43 19.60
C GLN A 154 13.26 9.76 20.15
N ASN A 155 13.59 10.87 19.47
CA ASN A 155 13.20 12.20 19.90
C ASN A 155 11.96 12.65 19.11
N PRO A 156 10.77 12.73 19.73
CA PRO A 156 9.57 13.19 19.05
C PRO A 156 9.74 14.62 18.54
N PRO A 157 9.13 14.97 17.40
CA PRO A 157 9.16 16.34 16.90
C PRO A 157 8.21 17.23 17.72
N ASP A 158 8.55 18.51 17.84
CA ASP A 158 7.74 19.52 18.54
C ASP A 158 6.32 19.65 17.96
N SER A 159 6.10 19.21 16.72
CA SER A 159 4.79 19.18 16.06
C SER A 159 3.81 18.17 16.65
N GLY A 160 4.22 17.31 17.59
CA GLY A 160 3.34 16.34 18.25
C GLY A 160 3.00 15.09 17.42
N GLY A 161 3.62 14.93 16.24
CA GLY A 161 3.36 13.82 15.33
C GLY A 161 4.45 13.64 14.29
N TRP A 162 4.61 12.41 13.83
CA TRP A 162 5.54 12.00 12.79
C TRP A 162 4.94 12.24 11.41
N ARG A 163 5.64 13.01 10.57
CA ARG A 163 5.18 13.36 9.23
C ARG A 163 5.66 12.36 8.19
N PHE A 164 4.73 11.57 7.68
CA PHE A 164 4.94 10.74 6.51
C PHE A 164 4.51 11.50 5.25
N THR A 165 5.23 11.32 4.15
CA THR A 165 4.86 11.91 2.86
C THR A 165 4.42 10.82 1.91
N LEU A 166 3.16 10.82 1.49
CA LEU A 166 2.66 9.95 0.45
C LEU A 166 2.65 10.72 -0.86
N THR A 167 3.37 10.22 -1.85
CA THR A 167 3.38 10.79 -3.21
C THR A 167 2.69 9.85 -4.17
N PHE A 168 1.75 10.39 -4.94
CA PHE A 168 1.01 9.71 -5.98
C PHE A 168 1.43 10.28 -7.32
N ASP A 169 1.98 9.44 -8.19
CA ASP A 169 2.20 9.75 -9.59
C ASP A 169 1.09 9.08 -10.40
N TYR A 170 0.43 9.85 -11.28
CA TYR A 170 -0.74 9.41 -12.05
C TYR A 170 -0.36 9.08 -13.49
N TYR A 171 -1.14 8.21 -14.15
CA TYR A 171 -0.90 7.86 -15.57
C TYR A 171 -1.03 9.05 -16.53
N ILE A 172 -1.76 10.10 -16.12
CA ILE A 172 -1.86 11.36 -16.85
C ILE A 172 -0.62 12.28 -16.70
N GLY A 173 0.44 11.82 -16.03
CA GLY A 173 1.68 12.57 -15.80
C GLY A 173 1.63 13.60 -14.66
N ALA A 174 0.47 13.74 -13.99
CA ALA A 174 0.36 14.56 -12.78
C ALA A 174 1.02 13.87 -11.58
N ARG A 175 1.43 14.68 -10.60
CA ARG A 175 2.00 14.23 -9.32
C ARG A 175 1.33 14.99 -8.16
N ARG A 176 1.02 14.29 -7.07
CA ARG A 176 0.46 14.88 -5.85
C ARG A 176 1.14 14.31 -4.62
N ALA A 177 1.58 15.17 -3.72
CA ALA A 177 2.04 14.78 -2.39
C ALA A 177 0.98 15.10 -1.34
N VAL A 178 0.84 14.21 -0.35
CA VAL A 178 0.00 14.38 0.83
C VAL A 178 0.85 14.05 2.05
N VAL A 179 0.81 14.93 3.05
CA VAL A 179 1.45 14.68 4.33
C VAL A 179 0.44 14.03 5.27
N VAL A 180 0.87 12.96 5.94
CA VAL A 180 0.09 12.26 6.96
C VAL A 180 0.83 12.39 8.28
N ASP A 181 0.20 13.05 9.24
CA ASP A 181 0.71 13.14 10.61
C ASP A 181 0.27 11.88 11.38
N VAL A 182 1.24 11.09 11.83
CA VAL A 182 1.03 9.94 12.72
C VAL A 182 1.30 10.40 14.16
N PRO A 183 0.32 10.34 15.06
CA PRO A 183 0.48 10.83 16.43
C PRO A 183 1.55 10.02 17.18
N ILE A 184 2.22 10.69 18.13
CA ILE A 184 3.13 10.01 19.05
C ILE A 184 2.28 9.15 20.01
N ALA A 185 2.65 7.89 20.22
CA ALA A 185 1.96 7.03 21.17
C ALA A 185 1.98 7.67 22.58
N GLY A 186 0.80 7.91 23.15
CA GLY A 186 0.62 8.63 24.42
C GLY A 186 0.09 10.07 24.30
N ALA A 187 -0.10 10.59 23.08
CA ALA A 187 -0.84 11.83 22.84
C ALA A 187 -2.35 11.55 22.71
N GLU A 188 -2.95 10.92 23.72
CA GLU A 188 -4.40 10.98 23.90
C GLU A 188 -4.72 12.31 24.61
N GLN A 189 -5.61 13.11 24.02
CA GLN A 189 -6.29 14.21 24.69
C GLN A 189 -7.49 13.67 25.46
#